data_AF-A0A976SKK1-F1
#
_entry.id   AF-A0A976SKK1-F1
#
_cell.length_a   1.000
_cell.length_b   1.000
_cell.length_c   1.000
_cell.angle_alpha   90.00
_cell.angle_beta   90.00
_cell.angle_gamma   90.00
#
_symmetry.space_group_name_H-M   'P 1'
#
loop_
_entity.id
_entity.type
_entity.pdbx_description
1 polymer ?
#
loop_
_entity_poly.entity_id
_entity_poly.type
_entity_poly.pdbx_seq_one_letter_code
_entity_poly.pdbx_strand_id
1 'polypeptide(L)'
;MKNNTNKDANDPLELRIGFLAHSSFKLLDKIPSISHYLMRCAVGFSTQTHKVPTEFNVCKSCGILLVPCVSLEIRCRKCTKRNRKTFKKYLKNKTHKMYHKNKMVYKCTTCCNIVNLPSVCKYNKKK
;
A
#
# COMPACT_ATOMS: atom_id res chain seq x y z
N MET A 1 -0.79 30.52 -34.46
CA MET A 1 -0.46 29.07 -34.60
C MET A 1 -0.18 28.53 -33.21
N LYS A 2 -1.05 27.66 -32.68
CA LYS A 2 -0.88 27.04 -31.36
C LYS A 2 -0.01 25.79 -31.56
N ASN A 3 1.26 25.87 -31.18
CA ASN A 3 2.16 24.73 -31.26
C ASN A 3 1.85 23.76 -30.13
N ASN A 4 1.06 22.73 -30.45
CA ASN A 4 1.01 21.46 -29.73
C ASN A 4 2.41 20.85 -29.75
N THR A 5 3.15 20.97 -28.65
CA THR A 5 4.37 20.20 -28.43
C THR A 5 4.05 19.09 -27.45
N ASN A 6 3.83 17.90 -28.03
CA ASN A 6 3.88 16.55 -27.47
C ASN A 6 3.96 16.43 -25.94
N LYS A 7 2.86 15.99 -25.32
CA LYS A 7 2.80 15.51 -23.93
C LYS A 7 3.37 14.09 -23.75
N ASP A 8 4.06 13.55 -24.76
CA ASP A 8 4.28 12.10 -24.91
C ASP A 8 5.76 11.69 -24.87
N ALA A 9 6.63 12.50 -24.26
CA ALA A 9 7.93 12.01 -23.80
C ALA A 9 7.77 11.61 -22.33
N ASN A 10 7.39 10.36 -22.07
CA ASN A 10 7.48 9.81 -20.72
C ASN A 10 8.90 10.01 -20.22
N ASP A 11 9.05 10.75 -19.13
CA ASP A 11 10.34 11.04 -18.51
C ASP A 11 11.13 9.72 -18.36
N PRO A 12 12.37 9.62 -18.89
CA PRO A 12 13.17 8.40 -18.78
C PRO A 12 13.25 7.86 -17.36
N LEU A 13 13.19 8.74 -16.36
CA LEU A 13 13.21 8.38 -14.95
C LEU A 13 11.89 7.75 -14.49
N GLU A 14 10.76 8.22 -15.03
CA GLU A 14 9.43 7.64 -14.78
C GLU A 14 9.31 6.24 -15.39
N LEU A 15 9.81 6.04 -16.62
CA LEU A 15 9.89 4.72 -17.25
C LEU A 15 10.77 3.76 -16.43
N ARG A 16 11.91 4.26 -15.91
CA ARG A 16 12.81 3.48 -15.06
C ARG A 16 12.14 3.05 -13.75
N ILE A 17 11.44 3.97 -13.08
CA ILE A 17 10.68 3.68 -11.86
C ILE A 17 9.61 2.62 -12.14
N GLY A 18 8.83 2.79 -13.22
CA GLY A 18 7.81 1.83 -13.63
C GLY A 18 8.39 0.44 -13.90
N PHE A 19 9.47 0.37 -14.69
CA PHE A 19 10.14 -0.90 -14.99
C PHE A 19 10.61 -1.64 -13.73
N LEU A 20 11.28 -0.93 -12.81
CA LEU A 20 11.77 -1.51 -11.55
C LEU A 20 10.60 -1.98 -10.66
N ALA A 21 9.55 -1.18 -10.54
CA ALA A 21 8.37 -1.52 -9.76
C ALA A 21 7.64 -2.75 -10.32
N HIS A 22 7.36 -2.79 -11.62
CA HIS A 22 6.69 -3.96 -12.24
C HIS A 22 7.56 -5.22 -12.19
N SER A 23 8.87 -5.10 -12.42
CA SER A 23 9.79 -6.23 -12.32
C SER A 23 9.86 -6.78 -10.90
N SER A 24 9.89 -5.89 -9.90
CA SER A 24 9.84 -6.31 -8.50
C SER A 24 8.57 -7.10 -8.18
N PHE A 25 7.41 -6.65 -8.68
CA PHE A 25 6.14 -7.35 -8.45
C PHE A 25 6.13 -8.74 -9.09
N LYS A 26 6.59 -8.88 -10.34
CA LYS A 26 6.68 -10.18 -11.04
C LYS A 26 7.61 -11.18 -10.35
N LEU A 27 8.64 -10.69 -9.68
CA LEU A 27 9.64 -11.52 -8.99
C LEU A 27 9.30 -11.81 -7.53
N LEU A 28 8.24 -11.20 -6.98
CA LEU A 28 7.94 -11.25 -5.55
C LEU A 28 7.80 -12.69 -5.02
N ASP A 29 7.06 -13.53 -5.74
CA ASP A 29 6.81 -14.92 -5.32
C ASP A 29 7.97 -15.86 -5.66
N LYS A 30 8.83 -15.48 -6.62
CA LYS A 30 9.95 -16.32 -7.10
C LYS A 30 11.22 -16.09 -6.29
N ILE A 31 11.61 -14.82 -6.16
CA ILE A 31 12.86 -14.41 -5.53
C ILE A 31 12.62 -13.11 -4.73
N PRO A 32 12.10 -13.23 -3.49
CA PRO A 32 11.73 -12.08 -2.67
C PRO A 32 12.87 -11.10 -2.40
N SER A 33 14.11 -11.57 -2.28
CA SER A 33 15.29 -10.73 -2.05
C SER A 33 15.53 -9.74 -3.19
N ILE A 34 15.53 -10.22 -4.44
CA ILE A 34 15.69 -9.39 -5.64
C ILE A 34 14.48 -8.47 -5.81
N SER A 35 13.26 -8.99 -5.60
CA SER A 35 12.05 -8.17 -5.61
C SER A 35 12.15 -6.98 -4.66
N HIS A 36 12.53 -7.21 -3.40
CA HIS A 36 12.68 -6.16 -2.40
C HIS A 36 13.76 -5.15 -2.80
N TYR A 37 14.89 -5.61 -3.35
CA TYR A 37 15.95 -4.73 -3.82
C TYR A 37 15.48 -3.81 -4.95
N LEU A 38 14.83 -4.38 -5.98
CA LEU A 38 14.30 -3.63 -7.11
C LEU A 38 13.25 -2.59 -6.68
N MET A 39 12.36 -2.95 -5.75
CA MET A 39 11.37 -2.01 -5.23
C MET A 39 12.03 -0.87 -4.43
N ARG A 40 13.06 -1.16 -3.61
CA ARG A 40 13.83 -0.10 -2.92
C ARG A 40 14.50 0.85 -3.90
N CYS A 41 15.06 0.34 -5.00
CA CYS A 41 15.62 1.19 -6.05
C CYS A 41 14.54 2.08 -6.68
N ALA A 42 13.36 1.53 -7.00
CA ALA A 42 12.24 2.30 -7.54
C ALA A 42 11.80 3.43 -6.60
N VAL A 43 11.69 3.13 -5.29
CA VAL A 43 11.37 4.12 -4.25
C VAL A 43 12.46 5.19 -4.15
N GLY A 44 13.73 4.81 -4.20
CA GLY A 44 14.86 5.74 -4.19
C GLY A 44 14.77 6.75 -5.34
N PHE A 45 14.56 6.28 -6.57
CA PHE A 45 14.38 7.17 -7.73
C PHE A 45 13.11 8.03 -7.63
N SER A 46 12.03 7.48 -7.08
CA SER A 46 10.80 8.22 -6.84
C SER A 46 10.97 9.42 -5.91
N THR A 47 11.83 9.32 -4.89
CA THR A 47 12.12 10.46 -4.01
C THR A 47 12.84 11.60 -4.71
N GLN A 48 13.57 11.31 -5.80
CA GLN A 48 14.27 12.33 -6.59
C GLN A 48 13.33 13.08 -7.55
N THR A 49 12.25 12.43 -8.01
CA THR A 49 11.30 13.00 -8.97
C THR A 49 10.02 13.56 -8.36
N HIS A 50 9.81 13.36 -7.05
CA HIS A 50 8.53 13.57 -6.38
C HIS A 50 7.35 12.80 -7.01
N LYS A 51 7.60 11.85 -7.91
CA LYS A 51 6.58 11.00 -8.55
C LYS A 51 6.64 9.62 -7.89
N VAL A 52 5.62 9.30 -7.10
CA VAL A 52 5.48 7.98 -6.46
C VAL A 52 4.77 7.03 -7.42
N PRO A 53 5.25 5.80 -7.64
CA PRO A 53 4.46 4.78 -8.34
C PRO A 53 3.21 4.48 -7.51
N THR A 54 2.10 5.14 -7.85
CA THR A 54 0.82 5.10 -7.12
C THR A 54 0.14 3.74 -7.23
N GLU A 55 0.59 2.89 -8.15
CA GLU A 55 0.01 1.59 -8.44
C GLU A 55 0.31 0.53 -7.38
N PHE A 56 1.37 0.72 -6.58
CA PHE A 56 1.83 -0.28 -5.62
C PHE A 56 1.75 0.22 -4.17
N ASN A 57 1.21 -0.62 -3.30
CA ASN A 57 1.30 -0.39 -1.86
C ASN A 57 2.72 -0.70 -1.39
N VAL A 58 3.44 0.31 -0.92
CA VAL A 58 4.84 0.17 -0.49
C VAL A 58 5.00 0.62 0.96
N CYS A 59 5.84 -0.09 1.72
CA CYS A 59 6.21 0.34 3.06
C CYS A 59 7.14 1.55 2.98
N LYS A 60 6.70 2.70 3.48
CA LYS A 60 7.50 3.94 3.50
C LYS A 60 8.82 3.83 4.26
N SER A 61 8.93 2.89 5.20
CA SER A 61 10.11 2.75 6.04
C SER A 61 11.19 1.86 5.44
N CYS A 62 10.82 0.72 4.85
CA CYS A 62 11.78 -0.26 4.33
C CYS A 62 11.74 -0.43 2.80
N GLY A 63 10.83 0.28 2.13
CA GLY A 63 10.75 0.36 0.67
C GLY A 63 10.34 -0.94 -0.02
N ILE A 64 9.65 -1.86 0.66
CA ILE A 64 9.17 -3.11 0.05
C ILE A 64 7.70 -3.05 -0.33
N LEU A 65 7.30 -3.90 -1.27
CA LEU A 65 5.90 -4.16 -1.59
C LEU A 65 5.14 -4.68 -0.37
N LEU A 66 3.95 -4.17 -0.14
CA LEU A 66 3.00 -4.63 0.87
C LEU A 66 1.92 -5.49 0.21
N VAL A 67 2.12 -6.80 0.33
CA VAL A 67 1.18 -7.82 -0.14
C VAL A 67 0.59 -8.52 1.09
N PRO A 68 -0.75 -8.55 1.24
CA PRO A 68 -1.41 -9.25 2.33
C PRO A 68 -0.93 -10.69 2.44
N CYS A 69 -0.72 -11.13 3.67
CA CYS A 69 -0.29 -12.49 4.01
C CYS A 69 1.14 -12.85 3.60
N VAL A 70 1.87 -11.98 2.87
CA VAL A 70 3.28 -12.18 2.53
C VAL A 70 4.15 -11.18 3.29
N SER A 71 4.03 -9.90 2.96
CA SER A 71 4.81 -8.81 3.55
C SER A 71 3.97 -7.86 4.40
N LEU A 72 2.65 -8.09 4.45
CA LEU A 72 1.68 -7.30 5.19
C LEU A 72 0.78 -8.19 6.05
N GLU A 73 0.84 -7.97 7.35
CA GLU A 73 -0.08 -8.54 8.32
C GLU A 73 -1.25 -7.59 8.57
N ILE A 74 -2.48 -8.09 8.45
CA ILE A 74 -3.71 -7.33 8.67
C ILE A 74 -4.40 -7.85 9.94
N ARG A 75 -4.43 -7.04 10.99
CA ARG A 75 -5.10 -7.39 12.26
C ARG A 75 -6.29 -6.48 12.52
N CYS A 76 -7.42 -7.08 12.85
CA CYS A 76 -8.53 -6.33 13.44
C CYS A 76 -8.35 -6.28 14.96
N ARG A 77 -8.16 -5.07 15.53
CA ARG A 77 -8.16 -4.93 16.99
C ARG A 77 -9.56 -5.23 17.54
N LYS A 78 -9.70 -6.34 18.28
CA LYS A 78 -10.96 -6.68 18.95
C LYS A 78 -11.38 -5.55 19.89
N CYS A 79 -12.66 -5.18 19.84
CA CYS A 79 -13.22 -4.23 20.79
C CYS A 79 -13.30 -4.87 22.19
N THR A 80 -12.70 -4.21 23.18
CA THR A 80 -12.87 -4.56 24.60
C THR A 80 -14.36 -4.49 25.00
N LYS A 81 -14.77 -5.24 26.03
CA LYS A 81 -16.15 -5.20 26.57
C LYS A 81 -16.58 -3.77 26.92
N ARG A 82 -15.67 -2.97 27.47
CA ARG A 82 -15.89 -1.55 27.83
C ARG A 82 -16.24 -0.72 26.59
N ASN A 83 -15.43 -0.81 25.53
CA ASN A 83 -15.68 -0.10 24.26
C ASN A 83 -17.01 -0.50 23.60
N ARG A 84 -17.43 -1.77 23.73
CA ARG A 84 -18.73 -2.25 23.22
C ARG A 84 -19.92 -1.63 23.96
N LYS A 85 -19.84 -1.49 25.29
CA LYS A 85 -20.89 -0.84 26.11
C LYS A 85 -21.02 0.63 25.77
N THR A 86 -19.91 1.34 25.67
CA THR A 86 -19.88 2.75 25.26
C THR A 86 -20.47 2.91 23.86
N PHE A 87 -20.09 2.06 22.91
CA PHE A 87 -20.61 2.09 21.53
C PHE A 87 -22.13 1.91 21.44
N LYS A 88 -22.71 0.93 22.16
CA LYS A 88 -24.17 0.73 22.21
C LYS A 88 -24.92 1.96 22.74
N LYS A 89 -24.29 2.76 23.61
CA LYS A 89 -24.87 3.99 24.17
C LYS A 89 -24.83 5.15 23.18
N TYR A 90 -23.75 5.31 22.41
CA TYR A 90 -23.55 6.44 21.49
C TYR A 90 -24.16 6.25 20.09
N LEU A 91 -24.30 5.01 19.62
CA LEU A 91 -24.78 4.72 18.26
C LEU A 91 -25.94 3.73 18.33
N LYS A 92 -27.14 4.23 18.62
CA LYS A 92 -28.37 3.43 18.55
C LYS A 92 -28.66 2.89 17.13
N ASN A 93 -28.14 3.55 16.07
CA ASN A 93 -28.52 3.29 14.67
C ASN A 93 -27.40 2.84 13.70
N LYS A 94 -26.13 2.66 14.12
CA LYS A 94 -25.06 2.19 13.20
C LYS A 94 -24.56 0.79 13.55
N THR A 95 -24.45 -0.05 12.52
CA THR A 95 -24.01 -1.44 12.65
C THR A 95 -22.55 -1.53 13.10
N HIS A 96 -22.27 -2.45 14.02
CA HIS A 96 -20.93 -2.70 14.59
C HIS A 96 -19.83 -2.94 13.53
N LYS A 97 -20.22 -3.37 12.32
CA LYS A 97 -19.33 -3.58 11.17
C LYS A 97 -18.58 -2.31 10.74
N MET A 98 -19.21 -1.13 10.77
CA MET A 98 -18.53 0.14 10.39
C MET A 98 -17.37 0.50 11.33
N TYR A 99 -17.47 0.14 12.61
CA TYR A 99 -16.47 0.50 13.61
C TYR A 99 -15.20 -0.35 13.51
N HIS A 100 -15.30 -1.58 12.99
CA HIS A 100 -14.13 -2.43 12.74
C HIS A 100 -13.24 -1.89 11.62
N LYS A 101 -13.81 -1.19 10.63
CA LYS A 101 -13.04 -0.53 9.57
C LYS A 101 -12.03 0.47 10.14
N ASN A 102 -12.38 1.15 11.25
CA ASN A 102 -11.53 2.12 11.94
C ASN A 102 -10.57 1.49 12.96
N LYS A 103 -10.51 0.14 13.04
CA LYS A 103 -9.63 -0.61 13.96
C LYS A 103 -8.76 -1.66 13.26
N MET A 104 -8.71 -1.62 11.93
CA MET A 104 -7.76 -2.42 11.18
C MET A 104 -6.36 -1.82 11.36
N VAL A 105 -5.42 -2.67 11.75
CA VAL A 105 -4.00 -2.35 11.87
C VAL A 105 -3.28 -3.15 10.80
N TYR A 106 -2.54 -2.45 9.96
CA TYR A 106 -1.71 -3.03 8.92
C TYR A 106 -0.27 -2.96 9.41
N LYS A 107 0.43 -4.10 9.48
CA LYS A 107 1.81 -4.18 9.95
C LYS A 107 2.66 -4.77 8.85
N CYS A 108 3.77 -4.11 8.52
CA CYS A 108 4.77 -4.68 7.63
C CYS A 108 5.50 -5.81 8.37
N THR A 109 5.57 -7.00 7.79
CA THR A 109 6.19 -8.16 8.44
C THR A 109 7.71 -8.11 8.41
N THR A 110 8.31 -7.34 7.49
CA THR A 110 9.78 -7.24 7.37
C THR A 110 10.40 -6.23 8.32
N CYS A 111 9.83 -5.03 8.46
CA CYS A 111 10.36 -4.00 9.36
C CYS A 111 9.51 -3.77 10.62
N CYS A 112 8.45 -4.56 10.82
CA CYS A 112 7.52 -4.45 11.93
C CYS A 112 6.76 -3.11 12.06
N ASN A 113 6.90 -2.17 11.14
CA ASN A 113 6.22 -0.88 11.22
C ASN A 113 4.72 -0.99 10.93
N ILE A 114 3.94 -0.22 11.69
CA ILE A 114 2.51 -0.04 11.44
C ILE A 114 2.35 0.88 10.25
N VAL A 115 1.64 0.40 9.23
CA VAL A 115 1.38 1.13 8.00
C VAL A 115 -0.04 1.66 8.02
N ASN A 116 -0.21 2.94 7.70
CA ASN A 116 -1.52 3.49 7.38
C ASN A 116 -1.78 3.26 5.90
N LEU A 117 -2.44 2.14 5.57
CA LEU A 117 -2.93 1.94 4.21
C LEU A 117 -4.17 2.81 3.98
N PRO A 118 -4.24 3.60 2.88
CA PRO A 118 -5.51 4.19 2.49
C PRO A 118 -6.53 3.06 2.28
N SER A 119 -7.82 3.38 2.41
CA SER A 119 -8.94 2.43 2.46
C SER A 119 -9.19 1.58 1.18
N VAL A 120 -8.18 1.48 0.31
CA VAL A 120 -8.16 0.91 -1.04
C VAL A 120 -7.61 -0.52 -1.07
N CYS A 121 -7.50 -1.20 0.08
CA CYS A 121 -7.43 -2.67 0.10
C CYS A 121 -8.80 -3.29 -0.26
N LYS A 122 -9.45 -2.77 -1.32
CA LYS A 122 -10.43 -3.51 -2.09
C LYS A 122 -9.61 -4.32 -3.08
N TYR A 123 -9.16 -5.49 -2.65
CA TYR A 123 -8.84 -6.53 -3.62
C TYR A 123 -10.10 -6.73 -4.46
N ASN A 124 -10.08 -6.25 -5.70
CA ASN A 124 -11.00 -6.71 -6.71
C ASN A 124 -10.68 -8.20 -6.90
N LYS A 125 -11.39 -9.06 -6.15
CA LYS A 125 -11.69 -10.41 -6.64
C LYS A 125 -12.48 -10.19 -7.93
N LYS A 126 -11.78 -10.06 -9.06
CA LYS A 126 -12.41 -10.34 -10.34
C LYS A 126 -12.80 -11.81 -10.29
N LYS A 127 -14.11 -12.05 -10.30
CA LYS A 127 -14.70 -13.34 -10.58
C LYS A 127 -14.33 -13.74 -12.01
#